data_AF-A0A098EWF0-F1
#
_entry.id   AF-A0A098EWF0-F1
#
_cell.length_a   1.000
_cell.length_b   1.000
_cell.length_c   1.000
_cell.angle_alpha   90.00
_cell.angle_beta   90.00
_cell.angle_gamma   90.00
#
_symmetry.space_group_name_H-M   'P 1'
#
loop_
_entity.id
_entity.type
_entity.pdbx_description
1 polymer ?
#
loop_
_entity_poly.entity_id
_entity_poly.type
_entity_poly.pdbx_seq_one_letter_code
_entity_poly.pdbx_strand_id
1 'polypeptide(L)'
;MKRKITYLLLVIFTLVLFFSVDYNLAKNNKPPVFAINTEIYKDGGTKEYQGIGYKVLDYNELDGEGRQDVVFISKFFKVGNPK
;
A
#
# COMPACT_ATOMS: atom_id res chain seq x y z
N MET A 1 -33.86 4.43 7.01
CA MET A 1 -32.98 3.34 6.53
C MET A 1 -32.23 3.67 5.26
N LYS A 2 -32.88 4.11 4.17
CA LYS A 2 -32.22 4.40 2.87
C LYS A 2 -31.00 5.32 2.97
N ARG A 3 -31.10 6.44 3.69
CA ARG A 3 -29.98 7.38 3.90
C ARG A 3 -28.75 6.75 4.57
N LYS A 4 -28.95 5.89 5.58
CA LYS A 4 -27.85 5.18 6.27
C LYS A 4 -27.15 4.19 5.34
N ILE A 5 -27.92 3.50 4.49
CA ILE A 5 -27.39 2.60 3.46
C ILE A 5 -26.59 3.40 2.42
N THR A 6 -27.10 4.56 1.98
CA THR A 6 -26.37 5.44 1.07
C THR A 6 -25.02 5.90 1.64
N TYR A 7 -24.98 6.34 2.90
CA TYR A 7 -23.72 6.72 3.54
C TYR A 7 -22.76 5.54 3.67
N LEU A 8 -23.26 4.35 4.01
CA LEU A 8 -22.44 3.13 4.08
C LEU A 8 -21.82 2.79 2.72
N LEU A 9 -22.60 2.84 1.64
CA LEU A 9 -22.11 2.60 0.28
C LEU A 9 -21.05 3.61 -0.14
N LEU A 10 -21.21 4.88 0.23
CA LEU A 10 -20.24 5.93 -0.07
C LEU A 10 -18.90 5.70 0.64
N VAL A 11 -18.93 5.26 1.90
CA VAL A 11 -17.71 4.88 2.65
C VAL A 11 -17.02 3.70 1.98
N ILE A 12 -17.76 2.63 1.67
CA ILE A 12 -17.20 1.44 1.01
C ILE A 12 -16.59 1.80 -0.34
N PHE A 13 -17.28 2.61 -1.15
CA PHE A 13 -16.78 3.06 -2.44
C PHE A 13 -15.47 3.84 -2.31
N THR A 14 -15.39 4.74 -1.32
CA THR A 14 -14.17 5.52 -1.06
C THR A 14 -12.99 4.63 -0.67
N LEU A 15 -13.23 3.61 0.18
CA LEU A 15 -12.20 2.64 0.57
C LEU A 15 -11.69 1.83 -0.63
N VAL A 16 -12.57 1.41 -1.53
CA VAL A 16 -12.20 0.68 -2.75
C VAL A 16 -11.38 1.58 -3.68
N LEU A 17 -11.70 2.87 -3.78
CA LEU A 17 -10.92 3.81 -4.58
C LEU A 17 -9.50 3.98 -4.02
N PHE A 18 -9.35 4.19 -2.72
CA PHE A 18 -8.02 4.32 -2.09
C PHE A 18 -7.18 3.08 -2.30
N PHE A 19 -7.76 1.90 -2.05
CA PHE A 19 -7.12 0.62 -2.33
C PHE A 19 -6.67 0.50 -3.79
N SER A 20 -7.56 0.85 -4.73
CA SER A 20 -7.30 0.71 -6.16
C SER A 20 -6.20 1.64 -6.64
N VAL A 21 -6.16 2.89 -6.17
CA VAL A 21 -5.10 3.84 -6.53
C VAL A 21 -3.75 3.37 -6.01
N ASP A 22 -3.66 3.02 -4.72
CA ASP A 22 -2.39 2.58 -4.12
C ASP A 22 -1.89 1.26 -4.70
N TYR A 23 -2.81 0.33 -5.02
CA TYR A 23 -2.48 -0.89 -5.75
C TYR A 23 -1.87 -0.62 -7.12
N ASN A 24 -2.46 0.30 -7.91
CA ASN A 24 -1.93 0.65 -9.22
C ASN A 24 -0.59 1.38 -9.11
N LEU A 25 -0.38 2.21 -8.09
CA LEU A 25 0.91 2.86 -7.84
C LEU A 25 1.99 1.83 -7.52
N ALA A 26 1.72 0.92 -6.60
CA ALA A 26 2.67 -0.13 -6.24
C ALA A 26 3.02 -1.04 -7.44
N LYS A 27 2.03 -1.39 -8.28
CA LYS A 27 2.26 -2.14 -9.53
C LYS A 27 3.20 -1.40 -10.50
N ASN A 28 3.22 -0.07 -10.43
CA ASN A 28 4.10 0.79 -11.22
C ASN A 28 5.38 1.20 -10.47
N ASN A 29 5.77 0.48 -9.42
CA ASN A 29 6.92 0.78 -8.57
C ASN A 29 6.92 2.22 -8.01
N LYS A 30 5.76 2.69 -7.56
CA LYS A 30 5.60 4.00 -6.93
C LYS A 30 5.02 3.85 -5.52
N PRO A 31 5.42 4.72 -4.58
CA PRO A 31 4.87 4.70 -3.23
C PRO A 31 3.37 5.01 -3.25
N PRO A 32 2.60 4.51 -2.27
CA PRO A 32 1.19 4.78 -2.15
C PRO A 32 0.92 6.25 -1.77
N VAL A 33 -0.27 6.74 -2.08
CA VAL A 33 -0.71 8.10 -1.74
C VAL A 33 -1.66 8.11 -0.55
N PHE A 34 -2.50 7.07 -0.39
CA PHE A 34 -3.52 7.04 0.66
C PHE A 34 -3.11 6.24 1.90
N ALA A 35 -2.23 5.25 1.75
CA ALA A 35 -1.66 4.50 2.86
C ALA A 35 -0.75 5.40 3.72
N ILE A 36 -0.81 5.20 5.04
CA ILE A 36 -0.07 6.02 6.01
C ILE A 36 1.31 5.41 6.21
N ASN A 37 2.36 6.23 6.12
CA ASN A 37 3.71 5.78 6.48
C ASN A 37 3.77 5.44 7.98
N THR A 38 4.09 4.20 8.31
CA THR A 38 4.14 3.71 9.69
C THR A 38 5.56 3.51 10.18
N GLU A 39 6.46 3.06 9.32
CA GLU A 39 7.84 2.75 9.71
C GLU A 39 8.83 3.11 8.60
N ILE A 40 10.05 3.44 9.02
CA ILE A 40 11.22 3.63 8.15
C ILE A 40 12.33 2.73 8.70
N TYR A 41 12.79 1.79 7.90
CA TYR A 41 13.81 0.82 8.29
C TYR A 41 15.22 1.41 8.15
N LYS A 42 16.16 0.85 8.91
CA LYS A 42 17.58 1.24 8.93
C LYS A 42 18.43 0.38 7.97
N ASP A 43 17.84 0.02 6.84
CA ASP A 43 18.44 -0.81 5.78
C ASP A 43 18.90 0.02 4.58
N GLY A 44 18.83 1.35 4.68
CA GLY A 44 18.98 2.29 3.57
C GLY A 44 17.76 3.21 3.42
N GLY A 45 16.68 2.90 4.14
CA GLY A 45 15.51 3.77 4.26
C GLY A 45 14.25 3.20 3.63
N THR A 46 14.09 1.87 3.60
CA THR A 46 12.83 1.23 3.21
C THR A 46 11.69 1.80 4.03
N LYS A 47 10.57 2.10 3.37
CA LYS A 47 9.38 2.67 4.00
C LYS A 47 8.24 1.67 4.02
N GLU A 48 7.60 1.55 5.17
CA GLU A 48 6.36 0.80 5.33
C GLU A 48 5.18 1.76 5.36
N TYR A 49 4.16 1.41 4.58
CA TYR A 49 2.88 2.10 4.57
C TYR A 49 1.75 1.13 4.91
N GLN A 50 0.85 1.55 5.80
CA GLN A 50 -0.33 0.79 6.20
C GLN A 50 -1.60 1.42 5.61
N GLY A 51 -2.28 0.66 4.76
CA GLY A 51 -3.61 0.95 4.26
C GLY A 51 -4.68 0.13 4.98
N ILE A 52 -5.95 0.38 4.65
CA ILE A 52 -7.05 -0.40 5.23
C ILE A 52 -7.11 -1.78 4.56
N GLY A 53 -6.57 -2.79 5.25
CA GLY A 53 -6.57 -4.19 4.79
C GLY A 53 -5.38 -4.59 3.90
N TYR A 54 -4.38 -3.71 3.76
CA TYR A 54 -3.15 -3.97 3.00
C TYR A 54 -1.99 -3.14 3.55
N LYS A 55 -0.77 -3.54 3.22
CA LYS A 55 0.46 -2.77 3.43
C LYS A 55 1.22 -2.61 2.12
N VAL A 56 2.02 -1.57 2.03
CA VAL A 56 2.95 -1.35 0.92
C VAL A 56 4.34 -1.16 1.50
N LEU A 57 5.32 -1.86 0.93
CA LEU A 57 6.74 -1.71 1.25
C LEU A 57 7.41 -1.05 0.05
N ASP A 58 8.00 0.11 0.27
CA ASP A 58 8.82 0.85 -0.71
C ASP A 58 10.27 0.61 -0.32
N TYR A 59 10.88 -0.43 -0.91
CA TYR A 59 12.23 -0.85 -0.57
C TYR A 59 13.24 0.17 -1.07
N ASN A 60 14.12 0.57 -0.16
CA ASN A 60 15.30 1.38 -0.47
C ASN A 60 16.50 0.81 0.30
N GLU A 61 16.68 -0.50 0.15
CA GLU A 61 17.74 -1.24 0.82
C GLU A 61 19.08 -0.90 0.15
N LEU A 62 19.96 -0.24 0.90
CA LEU A 62 21.33 0.07 0.52
C LEU A 62 22.31 -0.93 1.11
N ASP A 63 21.98 -1.50 2.28
CA ASP A 63 22.75 -2.54 2.94
C ASP A 63 22.17 -3.92 2.58
N GLY A 64 22.89 -4.78 1.85
CA GLY A 64 22.40 -6.11 1.45
C GLY A 64 22.45 -6.35 -0.06
N GLU A 65 21.38 -6.93 -0.65
CA GLU A 65 21.29 -7.21 -2.10
C GLU A 65 20.96 -5.96 -2.96
N GLY A 66 20.74 -4.80 -2.34
CA GLY A 66 20.52 -3.54 -3.06
C GLY A 66 19.12 -3.43 -3.68
N ARG A 67 18.08 -3.63 -2.87
CA ARG A 67 16.69 -3.73 -3.34
C ARG A 67 15.98 -2.38 -3.42
N GLN A 68 15.45 -2.06 -4.60
CA GLN A 68 14.74 -0.81 -4.91
C GLN A 68 13.46 -1.07 -5.72
N ASP A 69 12.44 -1.65 -5.09
CA ASP A 69 11.13 -1.92 -5.68
C ASP A 69 10.01 -1.66 -4.68
N VAL A 70 8.78 -1.56 -5.19
CA VAL A 70 7.60 -1.41 -4.35
C VAL A 70 6.79 -2.70 -4.36
N VAL A 71 6.45 -3.18 -3.16
CA VAL A 71 5.63 -4.38 -2.97
C VAL A 71 4.34 -4.04 -2.26
N PHE A 72 3.23 -4.36 -2.90
CA PHE A 72 1.90 -4.35 -2.30
C PHE A 72 1.59 -5.70 -1.67
N ILE A 73 1.16 -5.70 -0.41
CA ILE A 73 0.84 -6.91 0.34
C ILE A 73 -0.55 -6.77 0.93
N SER A 74 -1.45 -7.68 0.58
CA SER A 74 -2.73 -7.85 1.27
C SER A 74 -2.82 -9.25 1.86
N LYS A 75 -3.86 -9.51 2.65
CA LYS A 75 -4.16 -10.85 3.16
C LYS A 75 -4.42 -11.87 2.04
N PHE A 76 -4.87 -11.41 0.87
CA PHE A 76 -5.33 -12.30 -0.21
C PHE A 76 -4.30 -12.46 -1.33
N PHE A 77 -3.48 -11.45 -1.58
CA PHE A 77 -2.51 -11.45 -2.67
C PHE A 77 -1.36 -10.49 -2.40
N LYS A 78 -0.30 -10.65 -3.18
CA LYS A 78 0.89 -9.79 -3.19
C LYS A 78 1.21 -9.39 -4.64
N VAL A 79 1.69 -8.17 -4.83
CA VAL A 79 2.13 -7.64 -6.14
C VAL A 79 3.45 -6.92 -5.97
N GLY A 80 4.35 -7.13 -6.92
CA GLY A 80 5.76 -6.71 -6.85
C GLY A 80 6.67 -7.94 -6.96
N ASN A 81 7.99 -7.73 -6.90
CA ASN A 81 8.96 -8.82 -6.87
C ASN A 81 9.48 -9.00 -5.43
N PRO A 82 8.75 -9.73 -4.55
CA PRO A 82 9.29 -10.10 -3.24
C PRO A 82 10.52 -10.98 -3.44
N LYS A 83 11.69 -10.35 -3.46
CA LYS A 83 12.96 -10.99 -3.14
C LYS A 83 13.00 -11.30 -1.66
#